data_AF-A0A7Y2WVP6-F1
#
_entry.id   AF-A0A7Y2WVP6-F1
#
_cell.length_a   1.000
_cell.length_b   1.000
_cell.length_c   1.000
_cell.angle_alpha   90.00
_cell.angle_beta   90.00
_cell.angle_gamma   90.00
#
_symmetry.space_group_name_H-M   'P 1'
#
loop_
_entity.id
_entity.type
_entity.pdbx_description
1 polymer ?
#
loop_
_entity_poly.entity_id
_entity_poly.type
_entity_poly.pdbx_seq_one_letter_code
_entity_poly.pdbx_strand_id
1 'polypeptide(L)'
;MSYRSRSYESQVQVQPPSALRIMTALVVAVVMVSLLILLAGRLPFPPQPLAQTGPFATEYVARDTALLTTYGNTLEGQIHIPISRAMQLIVERGLPVRDNPSPTP
;
A
#
# COMPACT_ATOMS: atom_id res chain seq x y z
N MET A 1 -59.22 32.57 55.24
CA MET A 1 -58.07 33.16 54.53
C MET A 1 -57.31 32.04 53.84
N SER A 2 -57.59 31.80 52.56
CA SER A 2 -56.97 30.75 51.76
C SER A 2 -55.87 31.36 50.89
N TYR A 3 -54.62 31.03 51.19
CA TYR A 3 -53.47 31.41 50.38
C TYR A 3 -53.48 30.57 49.09
N ARG A 4 -53.73 31.20 47.96
CA ARG A 4 -53.61 30.58 46.63
C ARG A 4 -52.19 30.83 46.15
N SER A 5 -51.34 29.81 46.21
CA SER A 5 -50.00 29.83 45.63
C SER A 5 -50.11 29.93 44.11
N ARG A 6 -49.73 31.08 43.55
CA ARG A 6 -49.43 31.22 42.12
C ARG A 6 -48.10 30.52 41.86
N SER A 7 -48.15 29.33 41.30
CA SER A 7 -47.00 28.72 40.62
C SER A 7 -46.70 29.55 39.38
N TYR A 8 -45.54 30.23 39.38
CA TYR A 8 -44.98 30.83 38.18
C TYR A 8 -44.47 29.69 37.29
N GLU A 9 -45.23 29.33 36.26
CA GLU A 9 -44.66 28.60 35.12
C GLU A 9 -43.61 29.51 34.49
N SER A 10 -42.34 29.18 34.71
CA SER A 10 -41.23 29.79 33.99
C SER A 10 -41.33 29.30 32.55
N GLN A 11 -41.97 30.08 31.69
CA GLN A 11 -41.98 29.81 30.26
C GLN A 11 -40.54 29.91 29.76
N VAL A 12 -39.90 28.75 29.57
CA VAL A 12 -38.63 28.64 28.84
C VAL A 12 -38.95 29.07 27.41
N GLN A 13 -38.71 30.34 27.12
CA GLN A 13 -38.88 30.90 25.81
C GLN A 13 -37.80 30.29 24.91
N VAL A 14 -38.15 29.20 24.20
CA VAL A 14 -37.27 28.59 23.20
C VAL A 14 -37.20 29.57 22.03
N GLN A 15 -36.22 30.47 22.08
CA GLN A 15 -35.96 31.42 21.03
C GLN A 15 -35.63 30.64 19.75
N PRO A 16 -36.40 30.80 18.66
CA PRO A 16 -36.13 30.09 17.42
C PRO A 16 -34.73 30.46 16.94
N PRO A 17 -33.92 29.50 16.48
CA PRO A 17 -32.57 29.80 16.03
C PRO A 17 -32.66 30.79 14.87
N SER A 18 -32.05 31.96 15.06
CA SER A 18 -31.90 32.95 13.99
C SER A 18 -31.25 32.30 12.77
N ALA A 19 -31.66 32.67 11.55
CA ALA A 19 -31.11 32.13 10.31
C ALA A 19 -29.57 32.14 10.26
N LEU A 20 -28.94 33.15 10.88
CA LEU A 20 -27.50 33.23 11.06
C LEU A 20 -26.90 32.02 11.80
N ARG A 21 -27.53 31.57 12.90
CA ARG A 21 -27.07 30.40 13.69
C ARG A 21 -27.16 29.10 12.90
N ILE A 22 -28.21 28.97 12.07
CA ILE A 22 -28.39 27.82 11.18
C ILE A 22 -27.30 27.82 10.11
N MET A 23 -27.05 28.97 9.49
CA MET A 23 -25.97 29.12 8.50
C MET A 23 -24.59 28.82 9.08
N THR A 24 -24.27 29.35 10.27
CA THR A 24 -22.99 29.06 10.92
C THR A 24 -22.84 27.59 11.28
N ALA A 25 -23.92 26.94 11.75
CA ALA A 25 -23.89 25.52 12.08
C ALA A 25 -23.63 24.65 10.82
N LEU A 26 -24.23 25.01 9.68
CA LEU A 26 -24.00 24.34 8.40
C LEU A 26 -22.55 24.49 7.93
N VAL A 27 -21.99 25.70 8.00
CA VAL A 27 -20.59 25.94 7.61
C VAL A 27 -19.64 25.13 8.50
N VAL A 28 -19.85 25.13 9.82
CA VAL A 28 -19.04 24.35 10.76
C VAL A 28 -19.14 22.85 10.46
N ALA A 29 -20.35 22.34 10.19
CA ALA A 29 -20.54 20.93 9.84
C ALA A 29 -19.78 20.55 8.56
N VAL A 30 -19.85 21.38 7.51
CA VAL A 30 -19.13 21.14 6.26
C VAL A 30 -17.62 21.14 6.49
N VAL A 31 -17.10 22.13 7.23
CA VAL A 31 -15.66 22.22 7.55
C VAL A 31 -15.19 20.99 8.33
N MET A 32 -15.96 20.53 9.32
CA MET A 32 -15.63 19.33 10.09
C MET A 32 -15.63 18.07 9.24
N VAL A 33 -16.61 17.90 8.35
CA VAL A 33 -16.67 16.76 7.43
C VAL A 33 -15.49 16.80 6.44
N SER A 34 -15.18 17.96 5.88
CA SER A 34 -14.02 18.13 4.99
C SER A 34 -12.70 17.82 5.69
N LEU A 35 -12.52 18.25 6.95
CA LEU A 35 -11.35 17.92 7.76
C LEU A 35 -11.24 16.42 8.03
N LEU A 36 -12.36 15.75 8.34
CA LEU A 36 -12.37 14.30 8.57
C LEU A 36 -12.01 13.51 7.30
N ILE A 37 -12.53 13.92 6.15
CA ILE A 37 -12.20 13.29 4.86
C ILE A 37 -10.73 13.50 4.52
N LEU A 38 -10.20 14.72 4.73
CA LEU A 38 -8.80 15.02 4.46
C LEU A 38 -7.88 14.23 5.40
N LEU A 39 -8.25 14.10 6.68
CA LEU A 39 -7.51 13.30 7.65
C LEU A 39 -7.56 11.80 7.32
N ALA A 40 -8.72 11.28 6.93
CA ALA A 40 -8.89 9.89 6.53
C ALA A 40 -8.13 9.55 5.23
N GLY A 41 -8.15 10.44 4.24
CA GLY A 41 -7.43 10.27 2.98
C GLY A 41 -5.92 10.47 3.08
N ARG A 42 -5.43 11.08 4.17
CA ARG A 42 -4.00 11.31 4.42
C ARG A 42 -3.36 10.23 5.29
N LEU A 43 -4.11 9.21 5.73
CA LEU A 43 -3.51 8.02 6.34
C LEU A 43 -2.79 7.25 5.23
N PRO A 44 -1.45 7.23 5.19
CA PRO A 44 -0.75 6.35 4.28
C PRO A 44 -1.04 4.94 4.79
N PHE A 45 -1.97 4.24 4.16
CA PHE A 45 -2.01 2.80 4.24
C PHE A 45 -0.94 2.32 3.27
N PRO A 46 0.29 2.00 3.73
CA PRO A 46 1.19 1.26 2.86
C PRO A 46 0.45 -0.01 2.46
N PRO A 47 0.40 -0.37 1.17
CA PRO A 47 -0.06 -1.69 0.80
C PRO A 47 0.79 -2.67 1.60
N GLN A 48 0.16 -3.41 2.52
CA GLN A 48 0.86 -4.47 3.22
C GLN A 48 1.29 -5.44 2.12
N PRO A 49 2.59 -5.76 1.99
CA PRO A 49 3.01 -6.76 1.04
C PRO A 49 2.25 -8.04 1.40
N LEU A 50 1.31 -8.44 0.56
CA LEU A 50 0.68 -9.74 0.71
C LEU A 50 1.82 -10.75 0.70
N ALA A 51 1.90 -11.58 1.74
CA ALA A 51 2.81 -12.70 1.76
C ALA A 51 2.49 -13.54 0.51
N GLN A 52 3.36 -13.44 -0.49
CA GLN A 52 3.20 -14.15 -1.74
C GLN A 52 3.36 -15.63 -1.38
N THR A 53 2.26 -16.38 -1.41
CA THR A 53 2.28 -17.82 -1.19
C THR A 53 3.05 -18.46 -2.34
N GLY A 54 4.33 -18.69 -2.11
CA GLY A 54 5.28 -19.23 -3.06
C GLY A 54 6.59 -19.59 -2.35
N PRO A 55 7.53 -20.22 -3.06
CA PRO A 55 8.86 -20.51 -2.54
C PRO A 55 9.48 -19.22 -1.98
N PHE A 56 10.11 -19.31 -0.81
CA PHE A 56 10.84 -18.16 -0.29
C PHE A 56 11.90 -17.73 -1.32
N ALA A 57 12.22 -16.43 -1.40
CA ALA A 57 13.27 -15.94 -2.29
C ALA A 57 14.59 -16.71 -2.13
N THR A 58 14.85 -17.21 -0.91
CA THR A 58 15.99 -18.08 -0.59
C THR A 58 16.00 -19.40 -1.36
N GLU A 59 14.83 -19.96 -1.66
CA GLU A 59 14.69 -21.23 -2.38
C GLU A 59 15.00 -21.07 -3.87
N TYR A 60 14.63 -19.94 -4.49
CA TYR A 60 15.04 -19.58 -5.84
C TYR A 60 16.56 -19.38 -5.93
N VAL A 61 17.13 -18.62 -4.99
CA VAL A 61 18.58 -18.38 -4.94
C VAL A 61 19.34 -19.70 -4.77
N ALA A 62 18.89 -20.60 -3.89
CA ALA A 62 19.52 -21.91 -3.69
C ALA A 62 19.44 -22.79 -4.94
N ARG A 63 18.28 -22.83 -5.61
CA ARG A 63 18.11 -23.60 -6.84
C ARG A 63 18.98 -23.08 -7.98
N ASP A 64 18.99 -21.77 -8.18
CA ASP A 64 19.74 -21.14 -9.26
C ASP A 64 21.24 -21.25 -9.02
N THR A 65 21.70 -21.07 -7.78
CA THR A 65 23.12 -21.30 -7.44
C THR A 65 23.54 -22.77 -7.66
N ALA A 66 22.70 -23.75 -7.33
CA ALA A 66 22.98 -25.17 -7.62
C ALA A 66 23.08 -25.46 -9.12
N LEU A 67 22.23 -24.84 -9.94
CA LEU A 67 22.31 -24.99 -11.39
C LEU A 67 23.55 -24.30 -11.97
N LEU A 68 23.86 -23.09 -11.52
CA LEU A 68 24.97 -22.28 -12.03
C LEU A 68 26.34 -22.85 -11.66
N THR A 69 26.47 -23.42 -10.46
CA THR A 69 27.68 -24.14 -10.02
C THR A 69 27.96 -25.41 -10.83
N THR A 70 26.95 -25.95 -11.54
CA THR A 70 27.14 -27.08 -12.46
C THR A 70 27.90 -26.66 -13.74
N TYR A 71 27.85 -25.39 -14.12
CA TYR A 71 28.46 -24.89 -15.35
C TYR A 71 29.82 -24.24 -15.12
N GLY A 72 30.09 -23.71 -13.93
CA GLY A 72 31.32 -22.98 -13.63
C GLY A 72 31.47 -22.65 -12.14
N ASN A 73 32.53 -21.93 -11.80
CA ASN A 73 32.76 -21.52 -10.42
C ASN A 73 32.06 -20.18 -10.13
N THR A 74 31.40 -20.09 -8.99
CA THR A 74 30.76 -18.86 -8.52
C THR A 74 31.72 -18.12 -7.60
N LEU A 75 32.28 -17.00 -8.06
CA LEU A 75 33.12 -16.11 -7.26
C LEU A 75 32.40 -14.76 -7.15
N GLU A 76 32.11 -14.32 -5.93
CA GLU A 76 31.66 -12.94 -5.64
C GLU A 76 30.42 -12.48 -6.45
N GLY A 77 29.43 -13.36 -6.63
CA GLY A 77 28.22 -13.04 -7.40
C GLY A 77 28.40 -13.04 -8.91
N GLN A 78 29.58 -13.42 -9.41
CA GLN A 78 29.85 -13.66 -10.83
C GLN A 78 30.13 -15.14 -11.10
N ILE A 79 29.57 -15.66 -12.18
CA ILE A 79 29.76 -17.06 -12.59
C ILE A 79 30.85 -17.11 -13.65
N HIS A 80 31.95 -17.78 -13.34
CA HIS A 80 33.06 -18.01 -14.25
C HIS A 80 32.92 -19.40 -14.88
N ILE A 81 32.52 -19.42 -16.16
CA ILE A 81 32.45 -20.65 -16.97
C ILE A 81 33.73 -20.72 -17.82
N PRO A 82 34.58 -21.76 -17.68
CA PRO A 82 35.74 -21.95 -18.54
C PRO A 82 35.34 -21.98 -20.03
N ILE A 83 36.13 -21.36 -20.90
CA ILE A 83 35.81 -21.22 -22.34
C ILE A 83 35.50 -22.59 -22.98
N SER A 84 36.30 -23.62 -22.68
CA SER A 84 36.08 -24.99 -23.18
C SER A 84 34.69 -25.55 -22.79
N ARG A 85 34.22 -25.22 -21.57
CA ARG A 85 32.91 -25.65 -21.08
C ARG A 85 31.78 -24.83 -21.71
N ALA A 86 31.97 -23.52 -21.88
CA ALA A 86 31.03 -22.67 -22.59
C ALA A 86 30.83 -23.15 -24.04
N MET A 87 31.93 -23.50 -24.73
CA MET A 87 31.88 -24.04 -26.09
C MET A 87 31.10 -25.35 -26.16
N GLN A 88 31.30 -26.27 -25.22
CA GLN A 88 30.52 -27.51 -25.13
C GLN A 88 29.02 -27.23 -24.95
N LEU A 89 28.67 -26.31 -24.03
CA LEU A 89 27.28 -25.95 -23.77
C LEU A 89 26.60 -25.32 -24.99
N ILE A 90 27.33 -24.52 -25.77
CA ILE A 90 26.83 -23.93 -27.03
C ILE A 90 26.58 -25.02 -28.07
N VAL A 91 27.45 -26.03 -28.18
CA VAL A 91 27.26 -27.15 -29.12
C VAL A 91 26.08 -28.02 -28.69
N GLU A 92 25.95 -28.30 -27.39
CA GLU A 92 24.90 -29.17 -26.85
C GLU A 92 23.50 -28.52 -26.88
N ARG A 93 23.42 -27.21 -26.63
CA ARG A 93 22.14 -26.49 -26.41
C ARG A 93 21.83 -25.42 -27.45
N GLY A 94 22.77 -25.13 -28.34
CA GLY A 94 22.70 -24.01 -29.27
C GLY A 94 23.02 -22.67 -28.61
N LEU A 95 23.01 -21.62 -29.41
CA LEU A 95 23.11 -20.25 -28.91
C LEU A 95 21.80 -19.87 -28.20
N PRO A 96 21.86 -19.22 -27.03
CA PRO A 96 20.66 -18.78 -26.34
C PRO A 96 19.92 -17.77 -27.22
N VAL A 97 18.71 -18.13 -27.64
CA VAL A 97 17.78 -17.20 -28.30
C VAL A 97 17.01 -16.49 -27.19
N ARG A 98 17.00 -15.15 -27.20
CA ARG A 98 16.12 -14.41 -26.30
C ARG A 98 14.69 -14.58 -26.81
N ASP A 99 13.85 -15.27 -26.05
CA ASP A 99 12.42 -15.46 -26.38
C ASP A 99 11.66 -14.13 -26.45
N ASN A 100 12.19 -13.07 -25.83
CA ASN A 100 11.65 -11.73 -25.91
C ASN A 100 12.81 -10.73 -26.08
N PRO A 101 13.10 -10.26 -27.31
CA PRO A 101 14.02 -9.15 -27.51
C PRO A 101 13.35 -7.88 -27.01
N SER A 102 13.36 -7.66 -25.68
CA SER A 102 13.02 -6.35 -25.15
C SER A 102 14.00 -5.36 -25.78
N PRO A 103 13.52 -4.33 -26.51
CA PRO A 103 14.38 -3.20 -26.79
C PRO A 103 14.83 -2.67 -25.44
N THR A 104 16.14 -2.59 -25.24
CA THR A 104 16.73 -1.83 -24.14
C THR A 104 16.14 -0.41 -24.21
N PRO A 105 15.72 0.20 -23.08
CA PRO A 105 15.33 1.61 -23.06
C PRO A 105 16.48 2.52 -23.49
#